data_AF-A0A7R9ZZC6-F1
#
_entry.id   AF-A0A7R9ZZC6-F1
#
_cell.length_a   1.000
_cell.length_b   1.000
_cell.length_c   1.000
_cell.angle_alpha   90.00
_cell.angle_beta   90.00
_cell.angle_gamma   90.00
#
_symmetry.space_group_name_H-M   'P 1'
#
loop_
_entity.id
_entity.type
_entity.pdbx_description
1 polymer ?
#
loop_
_entity_poly.entity_id
_entity_poly.type
_entity_poly.pdbx_seq_one_letter_code
_entity_poly.pdbx_strand_id
1 'polypeptide(L)'
;VLAVAAVDIAAGEELCVCYLERDSLPLLHFLLLPTERRQHLLQRWGFRCACARCGSDTDTARAFRCCAAAGPTCQGSMHACLDAPGIGCCSVCRAQAPSGVARGLLEAEAALCQAVEEQVGKAAPGAGGIRQLQATEVSGLLGRCGAAGLAPSHWVVAWLRSLAVGGGGWRAQQAAAP
;
A
#
# COMPACT_ATOMS: atom_id res chain seq x y z
N VAL A 1 5.46 19.82 21.27
CA VAL A 1 5.75 18.80 20.24
C VAL A 1 7.21 18.41 20.40
N LEU A 2 7.49 17.12 20.57
CA LEU A 2 8.85 16.58 20.66
C LEU A 2 9.23 16.01 19.30
N ALA A 3 10.36 16.44 18.74
CA ALA A 3 10.95 15.83 17.54
C ALA A 3 12.10 14.91 17.97
N VAL A 4 12.12 13.69 17.42
CA VAL A 4 13.14 12.67 17.72
C VAL A 4 13.70 12.18 16.40
N ALA A 5 15.02 11.99 16.35
CA ALA A 5 15.69 11.42 15.19
C ALA A 5 15.31 9.94 15.04
N ALA A 6 14.83 9.55 13.85
CA ALA A 6 14.50 8.16 13.53
C ALA A 6 15.70 7.38 12.96
N VAL A 7 16.76 8.09 12.60
CA VAL A 7 18.03 7.59 12.06
C VAL A 7 19.16 8.48 12.58
N ASP A 8 20.41 8.07 12.41
CA ASP A 8 21.56 8.94 12.66
C ASP A 8 21.55 10.12 11.67
N ILE A 9 21.92 11.32 12.14
CA ILE A 9 21.89 12.56 11.35
C ILE A 9 23.21 13.28 11.53
N ALA A 10 23.94 13.51 10.43
CA ALA A 10 25.20 14.23 10.45
C ALA A 10 24.98 15.76 10.50
N ALA A 11 26.01 16.49 10.95
CA ALA A 11 25.96 17.94 10.99
C ALA A 11 25.82 18.52 9.58
N GLY A 12 24.80 19.38 9.37
CA GLY A 12 24.49 19.98 8.08
C GLY A 12 23.53 19.18 7.19
N GLU A 13 23.10 17.98 7.61
CA GLU A 13 22.08 17.22 6.90
C GLU A 13 20.68 17.84 7.07
N GLU A 14 19.87 17.71 6.02
CA GLU A 14 18.49 18.20 6.01
C GLU A 14 17.59 17.33 6.91
N LEU A 15 16.84 18.00 7.80
CA LEU A 15 15.86 17.34 8.65
C LEU A 15 14.51 17.22 7.93
N CYS A 16 14.11 16.00 7.61
CA CYS A 16 12.83 15.72 6.97
C CYS A 16 11.82 15.10 7.93
N VAL A 17 10.54 15.48 7.82
CA VAL A 17 9.42 14.82 8.51
C VAL A 17 8.34 14.41 7.52
N CYS A 18 7.54 13.39 7.84
CA CYS A 18 6.45 12.97 6.97
C CYS A 18 5.19 13.80 7.24
N TYR A 19 4.65 14.44 6.18
CA TYR A 19 3.44 15.27 6.27
C TYR A 19 2.14 14.48 6.16
N LEU A 20 2.23 13.17 5.91
CA LEU A 20 1.08 12.28 5.84
C LEU A 20 0.69 11.86 7.26
N GLU A 21 -0.47 12.32 7.69
CA GLU A 21 -1.01 12.02 9.02
C GLU A 21 -1.45 10.57 9.12
N ARG A 22 -1.30 10.01 10.33
CA ARG A 22 -1.67 8.63 10.68
C ARG A 22 -3.17 8.35 10.50
N ASP A 23 -3.98 9.40 10.42
CA ASP A 23 -5.44 9.35 10.38
C ASP A 23 -6.02 9.28 8.96
N SER A 24 -5.19 9.39 7.92
CA SER A 24 -5.65 9.35 6.53
C SER A 24 -6.11 7.94 6.09
N LEU A 25 -5.59 6.88 6.70
CA LEU A 25 -6.09 5.51 6.57
C LEU A 25 -5.95 4.77 7.92
N PRO A 26 -7.05 4.25 8.50
CA PRO A 26 -6.98 3.54 9.77
C PRO A 26 -6.03 2.36 9.63
N LEU A 27 -5.00 2.35 10.50
CA LEU A 27 -4.05 1.24 10.71
C LEU A 27 -3.07 0.95 9.56
N LEU A 28 -2.99 1.77 8.51
CA LEU A 28 -1.93 1.64 7.51
C LEU A 28 -0.86 2.70 7.75
N HIS A 29 0.36 2.26 8.04
CA HIS A 29 1.49 3.16 8.09
C HIS A 29 1.64 3.81 6.70
N PHE A 30 1.67 5.14 6.59
CA PHE A 30 1.81 5.89 5.34
C PHE A 30 2.99 5.43 4.46
N LEU A 31 3.98 4.78 5.07
CA LEU A 31 5.12 4.14 4.41
C LEU A 31 4.73 2.96 3.51
N LEU A 32 3.52 2.43 3.65
CA LEU A 32 3.03 1.34 2.83
C LEU A 32 2.12 1.82 1.71
N LEU A 33 1.83 3.12 1.59
CA LEU A 33 0.96 3.63 0.53
C LEU A 33 1.67 3.66 -0.83
N PRO A 34 1.00 3.27 -1.93
CA PRO A 34 1.47 3.47 -3.29
C PRO A 34 1.87 4.92 -3.55
N THR A 35 2.83 5.11 -4.46
CA THR A 35 3.33 6.44 -4.83
C THR A 35 2.19 7.37 -5.25
N GLU A 36 1.28 6.90 -6.09
CA GLU A 36 0.14 7.71 -6.56
C GLU A 36 -0.72 8.23 -5.40
N ARG A 37 -1.07 7.36 -4.44
CA ARG A 37 -1.83 7.77 -3.25
C ARG A 37 -1.08 8.77 -2.39
N ARG A 38 0.23 8.56 -2.19
CA ARG A 38 1.07 9.50 -1.44
C ARG A 38 1.10 10.87 -2.12
N GLN A 39 1.26 10.91 -3.45
CA GLN A 39 1.23 12.15 -4.21
C GLN A 39 -0.12 12.85 -4.06
N HIS A 40 -1.23 12.12 -4.21
CA HIS A 40 -2.57 12.67 -4.04
C HIS A 40 -2.78 13.30 -2.66
N LEU A 41 -2.41 12.60 -1.59
CA LEU A 41 -2.54 13.13 -0.21
C LEU A 41 -1.64 14.34 0.06
N LEU A 42 -0.51 14.47 -0.64
CA LEU A 42 0.39 15.63 -0.54
C LEU A 42 -0.04 16.82 -1.41
N GLN A 43 -1.00 16.66 -2.32
CA GLN A 43 -1.49 17.76 -3.17
C GLN A 43 -1.99 18.96 -2.36
N ARG A 44 -2.54 18.74 -1.15
CA ARG A 44 -2.98 19.81 -0.25
C ARG A 44 -1.86 20.79 0.13
N TRP A 45 -0.60 20.37 0.05
CA TRP A 45 0.57 21.18 0.36
C TRP A 45 1.18 21.87 -0.87
N GLY A 46 0.59 21.71 -2.06
CA GLY A 46 0.99 22.44 -3.26
C GLY A 46 2.33 22.00 -3.89
N PHE A 47 2.80 20.78 -3.61
CA PHE A 47 4.02 20.24 -4.21
C PHE A 47 3.86 18.80 -4.70
N ARG A 48 4.76 18.37 -5.59
CA ARG A 48 4.93 16.96 -5.99
C ARG A 48 6.12 16.39 -5.24
N CYS A 49 5.90 15.32 -4.48
CA CYS A 49 6.95 14.72 -3.66
C CYS A 49 8.01 14.07 -4.54
N ALA A 50 9.29 14.44 -4.35
CA ALA A 50 10.44 13.88 -5.06
C ALA A 50 11.41 13.17 -4.11
N CYS A 51 10.94 12.70 -2.94
CA CYS A 51 11.78 11.91 -2.04
C CYS A 51 12.28 10.64 -2.74
N ALA A 52 13.36 10.02 -2.25
CA ALA A 52 13.98 8.84 -2.87
C ALA A 52 12.98 7.74 -3.24
N ARG A 53 11.92 7.57 -2.44
CA ARG A 53 10.86 6.58 -2.69
C ARG A 53 9.86 7.01 -3.77
N CYS A 54 9.59 8.30 -3.93
CA CYS A 54 8.74 8.84 -5.00
C CYS A 54 9.50 9.02 -6.32
N GLY A 55 10.81 9.21 -6.27
CA GLY A 55 11.70 9.32 -7.44
C GLY A 55 12.30 8.00 -7.92
N SER A 56 11.84 6.86 -7.38
CA SER A 56 12.22 5.52 -7.83
C SER A 56 11.44 5.16 -9.10
N ASP A 57 12.01 4.36 -10.00
CA ASP A 57 11.34 3.86 -11.21
C ASP A 57 10.28 2.77 -10.88
N THR A 58 10.29 2.24 -9.66
CA THR A 58 9.37 1.19 -9.19
C THR A 58 8.65 1.58 -7.91
N ASP A 59 7.41 1.13 -7.79
CA ASP A 59 6.59 1.30 -6.58
C ASP A 59 6.72 0.06 -5.67
N THR A 60 7.55 0.19 -4.64
CA THR A 60 7.79 -0.90 -3.68
C THR A 60 6.56 -1.30 -2.86
N ALA A 61 5.53 -0.45 -2.80
CA ALA A 61 4.27 -0.77 -2.13
C ALA A 61 3.33 -1.62 -3.00
N ARG A 62 3.55 -1.65 -4.32
CA ARG A 62 2.77 -2.44 -5.29
C ARG A 62 3.55 -3.69 -5.68
N ALA A 63 3.69 -4.60 -4.72
CA ALA A 63 4.48 -5.83 -4.84
C ALA A 63 3.64 -7.06 -5.24
N PHE A 64 4.10 -7.80 -6.23
CA PHE A 64 3.52 -9.03 -6.75
C PHE A 64 4.42 -10.22 -6.45
N ARG A 65 3.83 -11.41 -6.32
CA ARG A 65 4.60 -12.66 -6.20
C ARG A 65 5.29 -12.96 -7.53
N CYS A 66 6.49 -13.53 -7.44
CA CYS A 66 7.22 -13.99 -8.62
C CYS A 66 6.35 -14.92 -9.47
N CYS A 67 6.20 -14.61 -10.76
CA CYS A 67 5.45 -15.43 -11.71
C CYS A 67 6.33 -16.43 -12.50
N ALA A 68 7.61 -16.57 -12.12
CA ALA A 68 8.55 -17.39 -12.88
C ALA A 68 8.13 -18.86 -12.89
N ALA A 69 8.05 -19.44 -14.09
CA ALA A 69 7.77 -20.86 -14.32
C ALA A 69 8.87 -21.81 -13.79
N ALA A 70 10.01 -21.30 -13.33
CA ALA A 70 11.13 -22.08 -12.81
C ALA A 70 10.89 -22.73 -11.43
N GLY A 71 9.67 -22.65 -10.90
CA GLY A 71 9.17 -23.46 -9.79
C GLY A 71 8.40 -22.64 -8.75
N PRO A 72 7.44 -23.25 -8.03
CA PRO A 72 6.63 -22.61 -6.98
C PRO A 72 7.43 -22.15 -5.74
N THR A 73 8.77 -22.20 -5.79
CA THR A 73 9.67 -21.98 -4.65
C THR A 73 10.32 -20.59 -4.64
N CYS A 74 10.19 -19.79 -5.70
CA CYS A 74 10.78 -18.45 -5.71
C CYS A 74 10.02 -17.52 -4.74
N GLN A 75 10.67 -17.14 -3.64
CA GLN A 75 10.12 -16.22 -2.63
C GLN A 75 10.35 -14.73 -2.95
N GLY A 76 10.85 -14.43 -4.15
CA GLY A 76 11.06 -13.05 -4.58
C GLY A 76 9.76 -12.33 -4.93
N SER A 77 9.85 -11.01 -4.99
CA SER A 77 8.76 -10.12 -5.37
C SER A 77 9.09 -9.34 -6.64
N MET A 78 8.05 -8.96 -7.36
CA MET A 78 8.11 -8.10 -8.54
C MET A 78 7.35 -6.82 -8.21
N HIS A 79 7.76 -5.65 -8.69
CA HIS A 79 7.13 -4.38 -8.31
C HIS A 79 6.59 -3.66 -9.54
N ALA A 80 5.45 -2.96 -9.39
CA ALA A 80 4.92 -2.13 -10.47
C ALA A 80 5.93 -1.04 -10.86
N CYS A 81 6.09 -0.82 -12.15
CA CYS A 81 6.88 0.32 -12.65
C CYS A 81 6.05 1.61 -12.54
N LEU A 82 6.71 2.74 -12.26
CA LEU A 82 6.06 4.04 -12.12
C LEU A 82 5.99 4.80 -13.45
N ASP A 83 7.01 4.66 -14.30
CA ASP A 83 7.11 5.41 -15.57
C ASP A 83 6.54 4.66 -16.79
N ALA A 84 6.21 3.38 -16.64
CA ALA A 84 5.66 2.57 -17.71
C ALA A 84 4.63 1.56 -17.17
N PRO A 85 3.55 1.26 -17.93
CA PRO A 85 2.60 0.22 -17.56
C PRO A 85 3.31 -1.14 -17.61
N GLY A 86 3.71 -1.65 -16.46
CA GLY A 86 4.43 -2.91 -16.38
C GLY A 86 4.83 -3.29 -14.96
N ILE A 87 5.42 -4.47 -14.84
CA ILE A 87 5.99 -5.01 -13.61
C ILE A 87 7.47 -5.29 -13.89
N GLY A 88 8.35 -4.85 -12.98
CA GLY A 88 9.78 -5.07 -13.07
C GLY A 88 10.19 -6.54 -12.90
N CYS A 89 11.50 -6.81 -12.92
CA CYS A 89 12.02 -8.15 -12.69
C CYS A 89 11.85 -8.61 -11.23
N CYS A 90 11.84 -9.93 -11.01
CA CYS A 90 11.84 -10.50 -9.67
C CYS A 90 13.12 -10.14 -8.91
N SER A 91 12.98 -9.74 -7.65
CA SER A 91 14.07 -9.36 -6.75
C SER A 91 15.09 -10.48 -6.48
N VAL A 92 14.68 -11.75 -6.64
CA VAL A 92 15.52 -12.93 -6.35
C VAL A 92 15.99 -13.61 -7.63
N CYS A 93 15.07 -14.15 -8.43
CA CYS A 93 15.44 -14.93 -9.62
C CYS A 93 15.67 -14.09 -10.89
N ARG A 94 15.42 -12.77 -10.82
CA ARG A 94 15.53 -11.84 -11.96
C ARG A 94 14.64 -12.15 -13.18
N ALA A 95 13.76 -13.14 -13.08
CA ALA A 95 12.78 -13.42 -14.13
C ALA A 95 11.88 -12.22 -14.39
N GLN A 96 11.55 -12.01 -15.65
CA GLN A 96 10.60 -11.00 -16.10
C GLN A 96 9.24 -11.64 -16.35
N ALA A 97 8.17 -10.93 -15.98
CA ALA A 97 6.82 -11.39 -16.24
C ALA A 97 6.54 -11.20 -17.74
N PRO A 98 6.05 -12.24 -18.45
CA PRO A 98 5.53 -12.04 -19.79
C PRO A 98 4.47 -10.93 -19.80
N SER A 99 4.43 -10.11 -20.85
CA SER A 99 3.56 -8.92 -20.91
C SER A 99 2.08 -9.24 -20.61
N GLY A 100 1.57 -10.37 -21.09
CA GLY A 100 0.21 -10.83 -20.79
C GLY A 100 -0.02 -11.15 -19.31
N VAL A 101 0.97 -11.76 -18.64
CA VAL A 101 0.92 -12.05 -17.20
C VAL A 101 1.03 -10.76 -16.39
N ALA A 102 1.96 -9.87 -16.76
CA ALA A 102 2.14 -8.59 -16.08
C ALA A 102 0.86 -7.75 -16.14
N ARG A 103 0.23 -7.66 -17.32
CA ARG A 103 -1.06 -6.98 -17.51
C ARG A 103 -2.16 -7.62 -16.65
N GLY A 104 -2.28 -8.95 -16.68
CA GLY A 104 -3.29 -9.64 -15.88
C GLY A 104 -3.12 -9.41 -14.37
N LEU A 105 -1.88 -9.34 -13.87
CA LEU A 105 -1.60 -9.01 -12.47
C LEU A 105 -2.01 -7.57 -12.13
N LEU A 106 -1.71 -6.59 -12.98
CA LEU A 106 -2.08 -5.19 -12.78
C LEU A 106 -3.60 -4.98 -12.85
N GLU A 107 -4.29 -5.64 -13.78
CA GLU A 107 -5.75 -5.62 -13.88
C GLU A 107 -6.41 -6.25 -12.64
N ALA A 108 -5.88 -7.39 -12.18
CA ALA A 108 -6.36 -8.05 -10.96
C ALA A 108 -6.10 -7.19 -9.71
N GLU A 109 -4.96 -6.51 -9.61
CA GLU A 109 -4.68 -5.55 -8.54
C GLU A 109 -5.71 -4.41 -8.56
N ALA A 110 -5.93 -3.78 -9.71
CA ALA A 110 -6.85 -2.65 -9.84
C ALA A 110 -8.29 -3.03 -9.43
N ALA A 111 -8.80 -4.15 -9.94
CA ALA A 111 -10.13 -4.66 -9.60
C ALA A 111 -10.25 -5.00 -8.11
N LEU A 112 -9.18 -5.55 -7.51
CA LEU A 112 -9.18 -5.87 -6.09
C LEU A 112 -9.11 -4.62 -5.21
N CYS A 113 -8.27 -3.64 -5.56
CA CYS A 113 -8.18 -2.37 -4.86
C CYS A 113 -9.55 -1.67 -4.83
N GLN A 114 -10.22 -1.61 -6.00
CA GLN A 114 -11.57 -1.06 -6.10
C GLN A 114 -12.57 -1.83 -5.21
N ALA A 115 -12.52 -3.17 -5.22
CA ALA A 115 -13.41 -3.97 -4.40
C ALA A 115 -13.16 -3.79 -2.88
N VAL A 116 -11.89 -3.65 -2.47
CA VAL A 116 -11.54 -3.37 -1.07
C VAL A 116 -12.02 -1.98 -0.67
N GLU A 117 -11.79 -0.97 -1.51
CA GLU A 117 -12.29 0.38 -1.28
C GLU A 117 -13.81 0.45 -1.21
N GLU A 118 -14.52 -0.28 -2.07
CA GLU A 118 -15.97 -0.35 -2.04
C GLU A 118 -16.47 -1.02 -0.75
N GLN A 119 -15.82 -2.10 -0.29
CA GLN A 119 -16.20 -2.77 0.96
C GLN A 119 -15.91 -1.90 2.19
N VAL A 120 -14.78 -1.19 2.20
CA VAL A 120 -14.42 -0.27 3.28
C VAL A 120 -15.26 1.02 3.22
N GLY A 121 -15.57 1.51 2.03
CA GLY A 121 -16.42 2.67 1.80
C GLY A 121 -17.88 2.41 2.19
N LYS A 122 -18.41 1.23 1.88
CA LYS A 122 -19.72 0.75 2.40
C LYS A 122 -19.71 0.56 3.92
N ALA A 123 -18.54 0.48 4.53
CA ALA A 123 -18.36 0.43 5.97
C ALA A 123 -18.15 1.82 6.62
N ALA A 124 -18.04 2.88 5.82
CA ALA A 124 -18.05 4.25 6.31
C ALA A 124 -19.51 4.68 6.61
N PRO A 125 -19.85 5.02 7.85
CA PRO A 125 -21.22 5.34 8.22
C PRO A 125 -21.67 6.68 7.62
N GLY A 126 -22.89 6.68 7.08
CA GLY A 126 -23.78 7.79 7.34
C GLY A 126 -23.94 7.92 8.86
N ALA A 127 -23.52 9.04 9.42
CA ALA A 127 -23.77 9.47 10.80
C ALA A 127 -23.53 8.40 11.91
N GLY A 128 -22.27 8.17 12.30
CA GLY A 128 -21.96 7.91 13.71
C GLY A 128 -21.42 6.54 14.16
N GLY A 129 -21.17 5.56 13.28
CA GLY A 129 -20.58 4.28 13.71
C GLY A 129 -19.64 3.64 12.68
N ILE A 130 -18.35 3.54 12.99
CA ILE A 130 -17.38 2.83 12.13
C ILE A 130 -17.83 1.37 12.01
N ARG A 131 -18.23 0.91 10.82
CA ARG A 131 -18.48 -0.51 10.61
C ARG A 131 -17.12 -1.21 10.55
N GLN A 132 -16.81 -1.96 11.59
CA GLN A 132 -15.62 -2.79 11.62
C GLN A 132 -15.83 -3.96 10.64
N LEU A 133 -14.89 -4.15 9.70
CA LEU A 133 -14.87 -5.34 8.85
C LEU A 133 -14.78 -6.58 9.73
N GLN A 134 -15.65 -7.55 9.49
CA GLN A 134 -15.65 -8.82 10.20
C GLN A 134 -14.40 -9.62 9.81
N ALA A 135 -13.89 -10.45 10.72
CA ALA A 135 -12.71 -11.26 10.48
C ALA A 135 -12.85 -12.18 9.23
N THR A 136 -14.07 -12.62 8.94
CA THR A 136 -14.41 -13.43 7.75
C THR A 136 -14.33 -12.63 6.45
N GLU A 137 -14.78 -11.37 6.45
CA GLU A 137 -14.65 -10.45 5.31
C GLU A 137 -13.18 -10.16 5.01
N VAL A 138 -12.39 -9.85 6.05
CA VAL A 138 -10.95 -9.61 5.91
C VAL A 138 -10.22 -10.84 5.38
N SER A 139 -10.54 -12.03 5.92
CA SER A 139 -9.96 -13.30 5.45
C SER A 139 -10.32 -13.60 4.00
N GLY A 140 -11.57 -13.33 3.58
CA GLY A 140 -12.00 -13.48 2.20
C GLY A 140 -11.26 -12.54 1.24
N LEU A 141 -11.06 -11.28 1.62
CA LEU A 141 -10.27 -10.32 0.86
C LEU A 141 -8.79 -10.72 0.77
N LEU A 142 -8.20 -11.21 1.86
CA LEU A 142 -6.82 -11.74 1.86
C LEU A 142 -6.68 -12.96 0.94
N GLY A 143 -7.66 -13.85 0.91
CA GLY A 143 -7.70 -14.98 -0.04
C GLY A 143 -7.70 -14.50 -1.49
N ARG A 144 -8.51 -13.47 -1.80
CA ARG A 144 -8.54 -12.84 -3.13
C ARG A 144 -7.21 -12.15 -3.49
N CYS A 145 -6.55 -11.48 -2.53
CA CYS A 145 -5.20 -10.92 -2.73
C CYS A 145 -4.21 -12.01 -3.14
N GLY A 146 -4.29 -13.16 -2.46
CA GLY A 146 -3.53 -14.34 -2.84
C GLY A 146 -3.83 -14.76 -4.28
N ALA A 147 -5.10 -15.01 -4.61
CA ALA A 147 -5.49 -15.43 -5.96
C ALA A 147 -5.07 -14.45 -7.06
N ALA A 148 -5.06 -13.15 -6.77
CA ALA A 148 -4.61 -12.08 -7.66
C ALA A 148 -3.08 -11.96 -7.81
N GLY A 149 -2.30 -12.82 -7.14
CA GLY A 149 -0.84 -12.81 -7.24
C GLY A 149 -0.15 -11.71 -6.43
N LEU A 150 -0.85 -11.04 -5.51
CA LEU A 150 -0.24 -10.00 -4.68
C LEU A 150 0.75 -10.60 -3.67
N ALA A 151 1.88 -9.91 -3.45
CA ALA A 151 2.87 -10.32 -2.46
C ALA A 151 2.42 -9.97 -1.03
N PRO A 152 2.97 -10.65 0.00
CA PRO A 152 2.71 -10.31 1.41
C PRO A 152 3.04 -8.85 1.78
N SER A 153 3.98 -8.23 1.06
CA SER A 153 4.39 -6.83 1.25
C SER A 153 3.56 -5.82 0.46
N HIS A 154 2.57 -6.27 -0.31
CA HIS A 154 1.68 -5.39 -1.06
C HIS A 154 0.85 -4.54 -0.09
N TRP A 155 0.66 -3.26 -0.41
CA TRP A 155 0.00 -2.29 0.46
C TRP A 155 -1.38 -2.73 0.94
N VAL A 156 -2.23 -3.23 0.03
CA VAL A 156 -3.56 -3.77 0.35
C VAL A 156 -3.46 -4.95 1.32
N VAL A 157 -2.52 -5.87 1.09
CA VAL A 157 -2.34 -7.05 1.93
C VAL A 157 -1.90 -6.65 3.33
N ALA A 158 -0.94 -5.72 3.42
CA ALA A 158 -0.46 -5.20 4.69
C ALA A 158 -1.58 -4.47 5.46
N TRP A 159 -2.42 -3.71 4.76
CA TRP A 159 -3.57 -3.03 5.36
C TRP A 159 -4.63 -3.99 5.88
N LEU A 160 -5.05 -4.96 5.07
CA LEU A 160 -6.01 -5.97 5.50
C LEU A 160 -5.50 -6.78 6.70
N ARG A 161 -4.20 -7.08 6.74
CA ARG A 161 -3.57 -7.71 7.90
C ARG A 161 -3.57 -6.83 9.13
N SER A 162 -3.33 -5.52 9.00
CA SER A 162 -3.37 -4.62 10.15
C SER A 162 -4.78 -4.49 10.72
N LEU A 163 -5.81 -4.53 9.86
CA LEU A 163 -7.22 -4.62 10.28
C LEU A 163 -7.53 -5.92 11.04
N ALA A 164 -6.94 -7.06 10.62
CA ALA A 164 -7.13 -8.34 11.31
C ALA A 164 -6.50 -8.37 12.71
N VAL A 165 -5.33 -7.73 12.89
CA VAL A 165 -4.62 -7.67 14.18
C VAL A 165 -5.24 -6.61 15.11
N GLY A 166 -5.77 -5.51 14.55
CA GLY A 166 -6.37 -4.39 15.28
C GLY A 166 -7.78 -4.63 15.84
N GLY A 167 -8.23 -5.88 15.98
CA GLY A 167 -9.59 -6.27 16.39
C GLY A 167 -10.11 -5.81 17.76
N GLY A 168 -9.47 -4.85 18.43
CA GLY A 168 -9.89 -4.33 19.73
C GLY A 168 -9.89 -2.79 19.78
N GLY A 169 -11.01 -2.18 19.37
CA GLY A 169 -11.38 -0.81 19.72
C GLY A 169 -10.59 0.31 19.03
N TRP A 170 -11.22 0.98 18.06
CA TRP A 170 -10.77 2.32 17.66
C TRP A 170 -11.95 3.26 17.45
N ARG A 171 -11.91 4.39 18.17
CA ARG A 171 -12.71 5.59 17.93
C ARG A 171 -11.84 6.52 17.08
N ALA A 172 -12.24 6.78 15.84
CA ALA A 172 -11.69 7.90 15.09
C ALA A 172 -12.26 9.20 15.68
N GLN A 173 -11.41 10.04 16.26
CA GLN A 173 -11.77 11.44 16.47
C GLN A 173 -11.77 12.12 15.11
N GLN A 174 -12.92 12.64 14.71
CA GLN A 174 -13.08 13.44 13.51
C GLN A 174 -12.20 14.69 13.61
N ALA A 175 -11.31 14.88 12.64
CA ALA A 175 -10.79 16.21 12.35
C ALA A 175 -11.94 17.04 11.79
N ALA A 176 -12.54 17.86 12.65
CA ALA A 176 -13.45 18.92 12.23
C ALA A 176 -12.68 19.92 11.36
N ALA A 177 -13.22 20.18 10.16
CA ALA A 177 -12.78 21.25 9.29
C ALA A 177 -13.03 22.62 9.94
N PRO A 178 -12.14 23.62 9.76
CA PRO A 178 -12.57 25.00 9.66
C PRO A 178 -13.18 25.29 8.28
#